data_AF-A0A2P2Q4E2-F1
#
_entry.id   AF-A0A2P2Q4E2-F1
#
_cell.length_a   1.000
_cell.length_b   1.000
_cell.length_c   1.000
_cell.angle_alpha   90.00
_cell.angle_beta   90.00
_cell.angle_gamma   90.00
#
_symmetry.space_group_name_H-M   'P 1'
#
loop_
_entity.id
_entity.type
_entity.pdbx_description
1 polymer ?
#
loop_
_entity_poly.entity_id
_entity_poly.type
_entity_poly.pdbx_seq_one_letter_code
_entity_poly.pdbx_strand_id
1 'polypeptide(L)'
;MAKLRPYVRSFLEQASTMFQMFIYTQARRIYAMGMVKLLDPGNKYFGSRVIEREDGTESKHKSLDAVLGQERAVVTVDDSKENWPNHKANLIRIRPYVYFASSCNRSTDFKPFSQRKKDERENPGVLVAILQLLIKIHDRFFSPRL
;
A
#
# COMPACT_ATOMS: atom_id res chain seq x y z
N MET A 1 -1.79 -4.19 -18.64
CA MET A 1 -3.06 -4.52 -17.96
C MET A 1 -2.83 -4.43 -16.46
N ALA A 2 -3.74 -3.83 -15.70
CA ALA A 2 -3.65 -3.71 -14.24
C ALA A 2 -4.88 -4.36 -13.60
N LYS A 3 -4.69 -5.05 -12.47
CA LYS A 3 -5.78 -5.54 -11.63
C LYS A 3 -5.70 -4.85 -10.28
N LEU A 4 -6.78 -4.18 -9.91
CA LEU A 4 -6.92 -3.60 -8.59
C LEU A 4 -7.26 -4.68 -7.58
N ARG A 5 -6.62 -4.63 -6.41
CA ARG A 5 -6.97 -5.49 -5.29
C ARG A 5 -8.42 -5.22 -4.89
N PRO A 6 -9.25 -6.26 -4.65
CA PRO A 6 -10.62 -6.08 -4.20
C PRO A 6 -10.70 -5.16 -2.99
N TYR A 7 -11.77 -4.37 -2.91
CA TYR A 7 -12.04 -3.39 -1.84
C TYR A 7 -11.14 -2.14 -1.83
N VAL A 8 -10.21 -1.96 -2.79
CA VAL A 8 -9.26 -0.81 -2.75
C VAL A 8 -9.93 0.56 -2.74
N ARG A 9 -11.06 0.74 -3.45
CA ARG A 9 -11.75 2.05 -3.49
C ARG A 9 -12.33 2.42 -2.13
N SER A 10 -13.09 1.52 -1.51
CA SER A 10 -13.64 1.70 -0.16
C SER A 10 -12.54 1.79 0.91
N PHE A 11 -11.43 1.09 0.72
CA PHE A 11 -10.25 1.22 1.56
C PHE A 11 -9.68 2.64 1.52
N LEU A 12 -9.41 3.18 0.32
CA LEU A 12 -8.86 4.52 0.17
C LEU A 12 -9.80 5.59 0.72
N GLU A 13 -11.11 5.46 0.45
CA GLU A 13 -12.11 6.37 0.96
C GLU A 13 -12.11 6.43 2.49
N GLN A 14 -12.20 5.28 3.17
CA GLN A 14 -12.23 5.24 4.64
C GLN A 14 -10.87 5.60 5.26
N ALA A 15 -9.76 5.14 4.69
CA ALA A 15 -8.44 5.49 5.20
C ALA A 15 -8.18 7.00 5.10
N SER A 16 -8.70 7.67 4.05
CA SER A 16 -8.53 9.11 3.84
C SER A 16 -9.13 9.98 4.93
N THR A 17 -10.09 9.48 5.71
CA THR A 17 -10.69 10.24 6.81
C THR A 17 -9.81 10.28 8.06
N MET A 18 -8.79 9.43 8.13
CA MET A 18 -7.89 9.29 9.29
C MET A 18 -6.42 9.57 8.96
N PHE A 19 -6.01 9.37 7.70
CA PHE A 19 -4.62 9.44 7.28
C PHE A 19 -4.44 10.33 6.06
N GLN A 20 -3.37 11.13 6.07
CA GLN A 20 -2.85 11.72 4.85
C GLN A 20 -2.11 10.64 4.05
N MET A 21 -2.59 10.34 2.85
CA MET A 21 -2.09 9.21 2.07
C MET A 21 -0.97 9.60 1.10
N PHE A 22 0.01 8.71 1.00
CA PHE A 22 1.15 8.77 0.08
C PHE A 22 1.21 7.49 -0.77
N ILE A 23 1.70 7.60 -2.00
CA ILE A 23 2.18 6.45 -2.76
C ILE A 23 3.70 6.47 -2.73
N TYR A 24 4.33 5.37 -2.32
CA TYR A 24 5.77 5.18 -2.46
C TYR A 24 6.04 3.91 -3.25
N THR A 25 6.53 4.05 -4.48
CA THR A 25 6.78 2.95 -5.41
C THR A 25 8.18 2.99 -6.01
N GLN A 26 8.75 1.82 -6.30
CA GLN A 26 9.98 1.69 -7.09
C GLN A 26 9.72 1.71 -8.60
N ALA A 27 8.48 1.93 -9.01
CA ALA A 27 8.15 2.12 -10.42
C ALA A 27 8.64 3.50 -10.92
N ARG A 28 8.90 3.60 -12.23
CA ARG A 28 9.19 4.87 -12.88
C ARG A 28 7.99 5.81 -12.85
N ARG A 29 8.23 7.12 -12.81
CA ARG A 29 7.22 8.20 -12.82
C ARG A 29 6.04 7.95 -13.76
N ILE A 30 6.29 7.64 -15.04
CA ILE A 30 5.24 7.43 -16.04
C ILE A 30 4.25 6.32 -15.62
N TYR A 31 4.77 5.20 -15.12
CA TYR A 31 3.93 4.09 -14.65
C TYR A 31 3.19 4.47 -13.36
N ALA A 32 3.90 5.10 -12.42
CA ALA A 32 3.31 5.53 -11.15
C ALA A 32 2.12 6.48 -11.39
N MET A 33 2.29 7.48 -12.24
CA MET A 33 1.23 8.43 -12.60
C MET A 33 0.06 7.77 -13.33
N GLY A 34 0.32 6.78 -14.20
CA GLY A 34 -0.73 5.98 -14.83
C GLY A 34 -1.58 5.22 -13.80
N MET A 35 -0.94 4.64 -12.79
CA MET A 35 -1.62 3.93 -11.71
C MET A 35 -2.37 4.87 -10.75
N VAL A 36 -1.83 6.07 -10.47
CA VAL A 36 -2.53 7.12 -9.72
C VAL A 36 -3.84 7.47 -10.41
N LYS A 37 -3.83 7.74 -11.72
CA LYS A 37 -5.05 8.05 -12.48
C LYS A 37 -6.10 6.94 -12.43
N LEU A 38 -5.66 5.67 -12.38
CA LEU A 38 -6.56 4.52 -12.25
C LEU A 38 -7.20 4.41 -10.86
N LEU A 39 -6.40 4.67 -9.81
CA LEU A 39 -6.81 4.56 -8.41
C LEU A 39 -7.63 5.78 -7.94
N ASP A 40 -7.19 6.98 -8.30
CA ASP A 40 -7.67 8.27 -7.82
C ASP A 40 -7.91 9.24 -8.99
N PRO A 41 -8.88 8.96 -9.88
CA PRO A 41 -9.14 9.80 -11.05
C PRO A 41 -9.59 11.23 -10.70
N GLY A 42 -10.15 11.44 -9.50
CA GLY A 42 -10.58 12.74 -9.00
C GLY A 42 -9.51 13.50 -8.21
N ASN A 43 -8.30 12.95 -8.07
CA ASN A 43 -7.20 13.53 -7.29
C ASN A 43 -7.60 13.86 -5.83
N LYS A 44 -8.42 13.00 -5.21
CA LYS A 44 -8.96 13.19 -3.86
C LYS A 44 -7.98 12.73 -2.76
N TYR A 45 -7.14 11.75 -3.07
CA TYR A 45 -6.43 10.94 -2.09
C TYR A 45 -4.95 11.28 -2.00
N PHE A 46 -4.27 11.39 -3.14
CA PHE A 46 -2.81 11.48 -3.17
C PHE A 46 -2.30 12.89 -3.48
N GLY A 47 -2.95 13.66 -4.35
CA GLY A 47 -2.41 14.96 -4.76
C GLY A 47 -0.99 14.81 -5.34
N SER A 48 -0.07 15.64 -4.88
CA SER A 48 1.36 15.56 -5.21
C SER A 48 2.16 14.56 -4.36
N ARG A 49 1.52 13.79 -3.47
CA ARG A 49 2.19 12.88 -2.51
C ARG A 49 2.49 11.52 -3.14
N VAL A 50 3.26 11.54 -4.22
CA VAL A 50 3.73 10.35 -4.92
C VAL A 50 5.26 10.39 -4.96
N ILE A 51 5.87 9.31 -4.48
CA ILE A 51 7.31 9.11 -4.42
C ILE A 51 7.60 7.89 -5.31
N GLU A 52 8.02 8.16 -6.54
CA GLU A 52 8.48 7.15 -7.49
C GLU A 52 9.98 6.89 -7.36
N ARG A 53 10.49 5.97 -8.19
CA ARG A 53 11.89 5.59 -8.23
C ARG A 53 12.83 6.78 -8.38
N GLU A 54 12.46 7.75 -9.20
CA GLU A 54 13.28 8.92 -9.50
C GLU A 54 13.35 9.93 -8.32
N ASP A 55 12.39 9.88 -7.40
CA ASP A 55 12.31 10.78 -6.23
C ASP A 55 12.78 10.09 -4.93
N GLY A 56 13.02 8.78 -4.98
CA GLY A 56 13.56 8.01 -3.87
C GLY A 56 15.03 8.33 -3.58
N THR A 57 15.56 7.78 -2.49
CA THR A 57 16.99 7.89 -2.20
C THR A 57 17.82 7.12 -3.24
N GLU A 58 19.12 7.42 -3.38
CA GLU A 58 20.02 6.65 -4.25
C GLU A 58 20.05 5.14 -3.91
N SER A 59 19.59 4.77 -2.71
CA SER A 59 19.47 3.39 -2.28
C SER A 59 18.29 2.68 -2.96
N LYS A 60 18.44 1.37 -3.21
CA LYS A 60 17.33 0.51 -3.65
C LYS A 60 16.23 0.31 -2.58
N HIS A 61 16.39 0.92 -1.41
CA HIS A 61 15.52 0.78 -0.26
C HIS A 61 14.70 2.05 -0.04
N LYS A 62 13.51 1.88 0.54
CA LYS A 62 12.62 2.97 0.94
C LYS A 62 13.01 3.45 2.34
N SER A 63 12.96 4.77 2.51
CA SER A 63 13.17 5.46 3.79
C SER A 63 11.99 6.37 4.09
N LEU A 64 11.64 6.53 5.37
CA LEU A 64 10.62 7.47 5.81
C LEU A 64 11.10 8.93 5.72
N ASP A 65 12.39 9.18 5.48
CA ASP A 65 12.94 10.53 5.25
C ASP A 65 12.32 11.24 4.04
N ALA A 66 11.80 10.48 3.08
CA ALA A 66 11.12 11.03 1.90
C ALA A 66 9.68 11.50 2.20
N VAL A 67 9.16 11.22 3.40
CA VAL A 67 7.81 11.60 3.84
C VAL A 67 7.92 12.77 4.81
N LEU A 68 7.19 13.84 4.54
CA LEU A 68 7.10 14.99 5.44
C LEU A 68 6.29 14.61 6.68
N GLY A 69 6.96 14.29 7.79
CA GLY A 69 6.31 13.96 9.06
C GLY A 69 7.28 13.41 10.11
N GLN A 70 6.83 13.36 11.37
CA GLN A 70 7.57 12.64 12.40
C GLN A 70 7.41 11.14 12.19
N GLU A 71 8.50 10.38 12.17
CA GLU A 71 8.49 8.92 11.94
C GLU A 71 7.45 8.18 12.80
N ARG A 72 7.29 8.58 14.08
CA ARG A 72 6.29 7.99 15.00
C ARG A 72 4.83 8.10 14.53
N ALA A 73 4.53 9.03 13.62
CA ALA A 73 3.21 9.28 13.08
C ALA A 73 3.00 8.67 11.68
N VAL A 74 4.00 7.95 11.16
CA VAL A 74 3.93 7.34 9.81
C VAL A 74 3.73 5.84 9.92
N VAL A 75 2.79 5.31 9.15
CA VAL A 75 2.56 3.87 8.99
C VAL A 75 2.64 3.51 7.51
N THR A 76 3.31 2.39 7.20
CA THR A 76 3.50 1.91 5.84
C THR A 76 2.81 0.56 5.64
N VAL A 77 2.24 0.35 4.45
CA VAL A 77 1.64 -0.92 4.06
C VAL A 77 2.34 -1.37 2.78
N ASP A 78 3.18 -2.40 2.88
CA ASP A 78 4.02 -2.88 1.79
C ASP A 78 4.14 -4.41 1.88
N ASP A 79 4.31 -5.09 0.75
CA ASP A 79 4.40 -6.56 0.71
C ASP A 79 5.85 -7.06 0.89
N SER A 80 6.82 -6.17 0.70
CA SER A 80 8.25 -6.47 0.66
C SER A 80 8.97 -5.82 1.84
N LYS A 81 9.25 -6.59 2.90
CA LYS A 81 9.95 -6.09 4.10
C LYS A 81 11.38 -5.62 3.79
N GLU A 82 11.97 -6.18 2.75
CA GLU A 82 13.32 -5.92 2.26
C GLU A 82 13.46 -4.49 1.72
N ASN A 83 12.34 -3.87 1.33
CA ASN A 83 12.30 -2.47 0.93
C ASN A 83 12.44 -1.53 2.12
N TRP A 84 12.20 -1.97 3.36
CA TRP A 84 12.16 -1.11 4.55
C TRP A 84 13.13 -1.60 5.65
N PRO A 85 14.45 -1.65 5.38
CA PRO A 85 15.41 -2.22 6.32
C PRO A 85 15.47 -1.48 7.66
N ASN A 86 15.28 -0.15 7.63
CA ASN A 86 15.43 0.74 8.78
C ASN A 86 14.10 1.12 9.47
N HIS A 87 12.95 0.86 8.84
CA HIS A 87 11.62 1.29 9.33
C HIS A 87 10.66 0.11 9.52
N LYS A 88 11.18 -1.05 9.95
CA LYS A 88 10.37 -2.27 10.13
C LYS A 88 9.26 -2.11 11.16
N ALA A 89 9.46 -1.25 12.17
CA ALA A 89 8.46 -0.98 13.20
C ALA A 89 7.21 -0.26 12.65
N ASN A 90 7.38 0.52 11.58
CA ASN A 90 6.31 1.26 10.91
C ASN A 90 5.64 0.45 9.79
N LEU A 91 6.14 -0.77 9.50
CA LEU A 91 5.68 -1.59 8.39
C LEU A 91 4.59 -2.58 8.81
N ILE A 92 3.39 -2.38 8.27
CA ILE A 92 2.35 -3.39 8.20
C ILE A 92 2.59 -4.23 6.94
N ARG A 93 3.18 -5.42 7.11
CA ARG A 93 3.44 -6.32 5.99
C ARG A 93 2.13 -6.91 5.46
N ILE A 94 1.82 -6.63 4.20
CA ILE A 94 0.67 -7.20 3.50
C ILE A 94 1.09 -8.39 2.63
N ARG A 95 0.19 -9.34 2.34
CA ARG A 95 0.49 -10.41 1.38
C ARG A 95 0.56 -9.84 -0.05
N PRO A 96 1.57 -10.24 -0.85
CA PRO A 96 1.66 -9.87 -2.27
C PRO A 96 0.36 -10.19 -3.01
N TYR A 97 -0.01 -9.32 -3.96
CA TYR A 97 -1.22 -9.49 -4.76
C TYR A 97 -0.87 -10.00 -6.16
N VAL A 98 -0.84 -11.33 -6.32
CA VAL A 98 -0.49 -12.00 -7.58
C VAL A 98 -1.76 -12.46 -8.29
N TYR A 99 -2.32 -11.59 -9.13
CA TYR A 99 -3.54 -11.90 -9.88
C TYR A 99 -3.28 -12.62 -11.21
N PHE A 100 -2.38 -12.06 -12.03
CA PHE A 100 -2.09 -12.60 -13.36
C PHE A 100 -1.12 -13.78 -13.27
N ALA A 101 -1.38 -14.83 -14.05
CA ALA A 101 -0.51 -16.01 -14.08
C ALA A 101 0.87 -15.70 -14.64
N SER A 102 0.99 -14.70 -15.54
CA SER A 102 2.28 -14.21 -16.04
C SER A 102 3.15 -13.55 -14.96
N SER A 103 2.58 -13.21 -13.81
CA SER A 103 3.30 -12.63 -12.67
C SER A 103 3.81 -13.68 -11.68
N CYS A 104 3.49 -14.98 -11.87
CA CYS A 104 4.02 -16.08 -11.07
C CYS A 104 5.38 -16.52 -11.62
N ASN A 105 6.43 -16.46 -10.79
CA ASN A 105 7.66 -17.18 -11.10
C ASN A 105 7.42 -18.69 -10.89
N ARG A 106 8.03 -19.55 -11.71
CA ARG A 106 7.84 -21.02 -11.67
C ARG A 106 8.16 -21.68 -10.31
N SER A 107 8.75 -20.94 -9.38
CA SER A 107 9.25 -21.38 -8.07
C SER A 107 8.35 -21.03 -6.88
N THR A 108 7.18 -20.42 -7.09
CA THR A 108 6.25 -20.13 -5.98
C THR A 108 5.08 -21.09 -5.98
N ASP A 109 4.85 -21.80 -4.87
CA ASP A 109 3.68 -22.69 -4.63
C ASP A 109 2.31 -21.98 -4.67
N PHE A 110 2.28 -20.69 -5.02
CA PHE A 110 1.09 -19.86 -5.06
C PHE A 110 0.44 -19.92 -6.44
N LYS A 111 -0.73 -20.56 -6.52
CA LYS A 111 -1.60 -20.44 -7.71
C LYS A 111 -2.16 -19.00 -7.81
N PRO A 112 -2.05 -18.35 -8.98
CA PRO A 112 -2.51 -16.97 -9.20
C PRO A 112 -4.02 -16.83 -8.98
N PHE A 113 -4.48 -15.65 -8.55
CA PHE A 113 -5.88 -15.43 -8.21
C PHE A 113 -6.84 -15.62 -9.39
N SER A 114 -6.43 -15.29 -10.62
CA SER A 114 -7.23 -15.49 -11.83
C SER A 114 -7.64 -16.95 -12.03
N GLN A 115 -6.76 -17.90 -11.71
CA GLN A 115 -7.02 -19.34 -11.84
C GLN A 115 -7.87 -19.89 -10.69
N ARG A 116 -7.82 -19.26 -9.51
CA ARG A 116 -8.53 -19.73 -8.32
C ARG A 116 -9.99 -19.27 -8.26
N LYS A 117 -10.40 -18.25 -9.03
CA LYS A 117 -11.73 -17.58 -8.95
C LYS A 117 -12.13 -17.21 -7.51
N LYS A 118 -11.15 -16.92 -6.64
CA LYS A 118 -11.33 -16.66 -5.20
C LYS A 118 -11.19 -15.19 -4.82
N ASP A 119 -10.76 -14.35 -5.76
CA ASP A 119 -10.54 -12.93 -5.53
C ASP A 119 -11.84 -12.13 -5.33
N GLU A 120 -12.98 -12.69 -5.74
CA GLU A 120 -14.29 -12.04 -5.68
C GLU A 120 -15.13 -12.45 -4.46
N ARG A 121 -14.57 -13.23 -3.51
CA ARG A 121 -15.34 -13.74 -2.36
C ARG A 121 -15.48 -12.71 -1.23
N GLU A 122 -16.68 -12.62 -0.67
CA GLU A 122 -17.14 -11.78 0.44
C GLU A 122 -16.59 -12.14 1.85
N ASN A 123 -15.48 -12.86 1.96
CA ASN A 123 -14.78 -13.00 3.25
C ASN A 123 -14.00 -11.69 3.48
N PRO A 124 -13.77 -11.18 4.72
CA PRO A 124 -13.12 -9.89 4.89
C PRO A 124 -11.75 -9.92 4.23
N GLY A 125 -11.66 -9.24 3.08
CA GLY A 125 -10.49 -9.27 2.22
C GLY A 125 -9.29 -8.69 2.95
N VAL A 126 -8.08 -8.93 2.46
CA VAL A 126 -6.87 -8.46 3.13
C VAL A 126 -6.91 -6.95 3.40
N LEU A 127 -7.45 -6.14 2.48
CA LEU A 127 -7.59 -4.69 2.70
C LEU A 127 -8.60 -4.33 3.80
N VAL A 128 -9.66 -5.13 4.00
CA VAL A 128 -10.59 -4.95 5.12
C VAL A 128 -9.85 -5.17 6.44
N ALA A 129 -9.07 -6.25 6.54
CA ALA A 129 -8.27 -6.53 7.75
C ALA A 129 -7.21 -5.45 8.02
N ILE A 130 -6.54 -4.93 6.97
CA ILE A 130 -5.61 -3.81 7.12
C ILE A 130 -6.33 -2.55 7.58
N LEU A 131 -7.50 -2.21 7.02
CA LEU A 131 -8.26 -1.04 7.44
C LEU A 131 -8.64 -1.11 8.93
N GLN A 132 -9.12 -2.27 9.40
CA GLN A 132 -9.44 -2.48 10.81
C GLN A 132 -8.22 -2.34 11.73
N LEU A 133 -7.04 -2.74 11.26
CA LEU A 133 -5.79 -2.51 11.98
C LEU A 133 -5.41 -1.02 12.00
N LEU A 134 -5.54 -0.32 10.87
CA LEU A 134 -5.25 1.11 10.77
C LEU A 134 -6.16 1.95 11.69
N ILE A 135 -7.46 1.62 11.77
CA ILE A 135 -8.39 2.25 12.71
C ILE A 135 -7.88 2.10 14.15
N LYS A 136 -7.53 0.87 14.56
CA LYS A 136 -7.00 0.61 15.92
C LYS A 136 -5.69 1.35 16.20
N ILE A 137 -4.82 1.48 15.21
CA ILE A 137 -3.56 2.21 15.35
C ILE A 137 -3.85 3.70 15.52
N HIS A 138 -4.71 4.26 14.67
CA HIS A 138 -5.13 5.66 14.73
C HIS A 138 -5.73 5.98 16.10
N ASP A 139 -6.70 5.18 16.57
CA ASP A 139 -7.35 5.38 17.87
C ASP A 139 -6.33 5.35 19.01
N ARG A 140 -5.43 4.35 19.03
CA ARG A 140 -4.38 4.26 20.06
C ARG A 140 -3.39 5.42 20.02
N PHE A 141 -3.09 5.97 18.85
CA PHE A 141 -2.15 7.07 18.70
C PHE A 141 -2.73 8.38 19.25
N PHE A 142 -4.03 8.62 19.04
CA PHE A 142 -4.71 9.84 19.47
C PHE A 142 -5.46 9.72 20.80
N SER A 143 -5.61 8.52 21.36
CA SER A 143 -6.15 8.34 22.70
C SER A 143 -5.30 9.10 23.75
N PRO A 144 -5.93 9.85 24.66
CA PRO A 144 -5.22 10.48 25.77
C PRO A 144 -4.48 9.41 26.56
N ARG A 145 -3.16 9.59 26.74
CA ARG A 145 -2.44 8.79 27.74
C ARG A 145 -2.92 9.27 29.11
N LEU A 146 -3.63 8.42 29.84
CA LEU A 146 -3.84 8.57 31.28
C LEU A 146 -2.49 8.49 32.00
#